data_AF-A0A2P2IUF8-F1
#
_entry.id   AF-A0A2P2IUF8-F1
#
_cell.length_a   1.000
_cell.length_b   1.000
_cell.length_c   1.000
_cell.angle_alpha   90.00
_cell.angle_beta   90.00
_cell.angle_gamma   90.00
#
_symmetry.space_group_name_H-M   'P 1'
#
loop_
_entity.id
_entity.type
_entity.pdbx_description
1 polymer ?
#
loop_
_entity_poly.entity_id
_entity_poly.type
_entity_poly.pdbx_seq_one_letter_code
_entity_poly.pdbx_strand_id
1 'polypeptide(L)' 'MQIAVIEFARSVLGLQDANSTEFDPDSKNPCVIFMPEGSKTHMGGTMRVGSRRTYFQVRDCKAAKL' A
#
# COMPACT_ATOMS: atom_id res chain seq x y z
N MET A 1 6.78 5.12 -0.54
CA MET A 1 5.73 4.74 -1.51
C MET A 1 4.35 5.20 -1.07
N GLN A 2 3.94 4.92 0.18
CA GLN A 2 2.60 5.27 0.69
C GLN A 2 2.24 6.76 0.51
N ILE A 3 3.10 7.67 1.00
CA ILE A 3 2.87 9.12 0.89
C ILE A 3 2.78 9.58 -0.58
N ALA A 4 3.59 8.99 -1.47
CA ALA A 4 3.56 9.36 -2.89
C ALA A 4 2.22 9.00 -3.56
N VAL A 5 1.59 7.89 -3.17
CA VAL A 5 0.27 7.50 -3.67
C VAL A 5 -0.81 8.44 -3.12
N ILE A 6 -0.73 8.79 -1.83
CA ILE A 6 -1.67 9.72 -1.19
C ILE A 6 -1.60 11.09 -1.85
N GLU A 7 -0.39 11.62 -2.07
CA GLU A 7 -0.19 12.92 -2.72
C GLU A 7 -0.71 12.93 -4.15
N PHE A 8 -0.46 11.85 -4.91
CA PHE A 8 -1.00 11.75 -6.27
C PHE A 8 -2.54 11.73 -6.29
N ALA A 9 -3.16 11.03 -5.34
CA ALA A 9 -4.61 11.01 -5.21
C ALA A 9 -5.19 12.40 -4.86
N ARG A 10 -4.51 13.18 -4.01
CA ARG A 10 -4.93 14.54 -3.67
C ARG A 10 -4.76 15.51 -4.84
N SER A 11 -3.57 15.55 -5.42
CA SER A 11 -3.19 16.58 -6.38
C SER A 11 -3.65 16.31 -7.82
N VAL A 12 -3.73 15.03 -8.23
CA VAL A 12 -4.12 14.67 -9.62
C VAL A 12 -5.57 14.20 -9.71
N LEU A 13 -6.01 13.35 -8.76
CA LEU A 13 -7.37 12.81 -8.78
C LEU A 13 -8.39 13.70 -8.04
N GLY A 14 -7.92 14.77 -7.39
CA GLY A 14 -8.78 15.73 -6.66
C GLY A 14 -9.38 15.19 -5.36
N LEU A 15 -8.90 14.05 -4.87
CA LEU A 15 -9.38 13.42 -3.64
C LEU A 15 -8.67 14.05 -2.43
N GLN A 16 -9.10 15.24 -2.02
CA GLN A 16 -8.43 15.99 -0.94
C GLN A 16 -8.41 15.25 0.41
N ASP A 17 -9.44 14.44 0.65
CA ASP A 17 -9.60 13.62 1.84
C ASP A 17 -8.81 12.30 1.79
N ALA A 18 -8.12 12.02 0.69
CA ALA A 18 -7.32 10.80 0.54
C ALA A 18 -6.26 10.71 1.63
N ASN A 19 -6.26 9.65 2.43
CA ASN A 19 -5.28 9.45 3.49
C ASN A 19 -5.01 7.96 3.77
N SER A 20 -4.06 7.69 4.66
CA SER A 20 -3.91 6.34 5.22
C SER A 20 -4.80 6.17 6.45
N THR A 21 -5.36 4.97 6.63
CA THR A 21 -6.07 4.59 7.85
C THR A 21 -5.18 4.59 9.09
N GLU A 22 -3.85 4.64 8.93
CA GLU A 22 -2.90 4.79 10.03
C GLU A 22 -2.91 6.22 10.60
N PHE A 23 -3.09 7.23 9.75
CA PHE A 23 -3.09 8.64 10.15
C PHE A 23 -4.49 9.19 10.40
N ASP A 24 -5.45 8.77 9.58
CA ASP A 24 -6.83 9.22 9.62
C ASP A 24 -7.77 8.03 9.39
N PRO A 25 -8.30 7.43 10.47
CA PRO A 25 -9.23 6.32 10.39
C PRO A 25 -10.59 6.69 9.77
N ASP A 26 -10.97 7.97 9.80
CA ASP A 26 -12.29 8.46 9.39
C ASP A 26 -12.31 8.99 7.94
N SER A 27 -11.17 8.92 7.25
CA SER A 27 -11.05 9.28 5.83
C SER A 27 -12.04 8.47 4.98
N LYS A 28 -12.83 9.17 4.16
CA LYS A 28 -13.77 8.56 3.21
C LYS A 28 -13.05 7.95 2.01
N ASN A 29 -11.78 8.29 1.81
CA ASN A 29 -10.94 7.80 0.72
C ASN A 29 -9.63 7.19 1.25
N PRO A 30 -9.69 6.02 1.92
CA PRO A 30 -8.50 5.39 2.50
C PRO A 30 -7.60 4.80 1.41
N CYS A 31 -6.59 5.55 0.97
CA CYS A 31 -5.64 5.12 -0.07
C CYS A 31 -4.64 4.07 0.43
N VAL A 32 -4.35 4.05 1.73
CA VAL A 32 -3.41 3.09 2.34
C VAL A 32 -4.07 2.49 3.57
N ILE A 33 -4.34 1.19 3.52
CA ILE A 33 -5.03 0.45 4.58
C ILE A 33 -4.10 -0.51 5.30
N PHE A 34 -4.38 -0.77 6.59
CA PHE A 34 -3.69 -1.81 7.34
C PHE A 34 -4.18 -3.20 6.91
N MET A 35 -3.27 -4.01 6.35
CA MET A 35 -3.56 -5.39 5.93
C MET A 35 -2.46 -6.34 6.42
N PRO A 36 -2.68 -7.05 7.54
CA PRO A 36 -1.70 -7.97 8.10
C PRO A 36 -1.61 -9.28 7.32
N GLU A 37 -0.45 -9.95 7.36
CA GLU A 37 -0.32 -11.33 6.84
C GLU A 37 -0.89 -12.30 7.88
N GLY A 38 -1.84 -13.14 7.46
CA GLY A 38 -2.33 -14.26 8.26
C GLY A 38 -1.36 -15.42 8.20
N SER A 39 -0.89 -15.91 9.35
CA SER A 39 -0.04 -17.09 9.44
C SER A 39 -0.81 -18.26 10.05
N LYS A 40 -0.62 -19.47 9.51
CA LYS A 40 -1.20 -20.70 10.10
C LYS A 40 -0.49 -21.14 11.38
N THR A 41 0.74 -20.66 11.61
CA THR A 41 1.59 -21.06 12.74
C THR A 41 1.62 -20.03 13.86
N HIS A 42 1.29 -18.78 13.58
CA HIS A 42 1.29 -17.69 14.55
C HIS A 42 -0.08 -17.01 14.54
N MET A 43 -0.74 -17.00 15.70
CA MET A 43 -2.04 -16.36 15.88
C MET A 43 -1.88 -14.84 15.91
N GLY A 44 -2.79 -14.12 15.25
CA GLY A 44 -2.80 -12.65 15.18
C GLY A 44 -2.36 -12.08 13.83
N GLY A 45 -2.32 -10.75 13.73
CA GLY A 45 -1.85 -10.05 12.54
C GLY A 45 -0.32 -9.95 12.53
N THR A 46 0.34 -10.79 11.73
CA THR A 46 1.80 -10.75 11.64
C THR A 46 2.28 -9.68 10.67
N MET A 47 3.41 -9.03 11.00
CA MET A 47 4.05 -8.07 10.11
C MET A 47 4.60 -8.77 8.88
N ARG A 48 4.48 -8.13 7.71
CA ARG A 48 5.10 -8.61 6.47
C ARG A 48 6.61 -8.42 6.54
N VAL A 49 7.34 -9.50 6.81
CA VAL A 49 8.81 -9.50 6.92
C VAL A 49 9.41 -10.79 6.36
N GLY A 50 10.64 -10.69 5.86
CA GLY A 50 11.40 -11.80 5.28
C GLY A 50 11.30 -11.89 3.75
N SER A 51 11.93 -12.92 3.19
CA SER A 51 11.96 -13.12 1.74
C SER A 51 10.55 -13.42 1.22
N ARG A 52 10.10 -12.61 0.27
CA ARG A 52 8.82 -12.74 -0.42
C ARG A 52 9.05 -12.53 -1.91
N ARG A 53 8.37 -13.32 -2.74
CA ARG A 53 8.46 -13.20 -4.19
C ARG A 53 7.54 -12.08 -4.65
N THR A 54 8.07 -11.15 -5.43
CA THR A 54 7.31 -10.06 -6.08
C THR A 54 7.39 -10.27 -7.58
N TYR A 55 6.23 -10.41 -8.23
CA TYR A 55 6.16 -10.64 -9.67
C TYR A 55 5.89 -9.31 -10.39
N PHE A 56 6.67 -9.00 -11.43
CA PHE A 56 6.39 -7.85 -12.29
C PHE A 56 5.14 -8.11 -13.13
N GLN A 57 4.27 -7.11 -13.23
CA GLN A 57 3.02 -7.22 -14.00
C GLN A 57 3.14 -6.66 -15.42
N VAL A 58 4.02 -5.67 -15.64
CA VAL A 58 4.12 -4.94 -16.92
C VAL A 58 5.48 -5.17 -17.55
N ARG A 59 5.50 -5.52 -18.85
CA ARG A 59 6.73 -5.81 -19.62
C ARG A 59 7.62 -4.56 -19.81
N ASP A 60 7.02 -3.39 -19.90
CA ASP A 60 7.73 -2.10 -20.05
C ASP A 60 8.03 -1.38 -18.74
N CYS A 61 8.15 -2.12 -17.65
CA CYS A 61 8.62 -1.56 -16.39
C CYS A 61 10.12 -1.26 -16.46
N LYS A 62 10.53 0.00 -16.24
CA LYS A 62 11.96 0.37 -16.17
C LYS A 62 12.71 -0.43 -15.11
N ALA A 63 12.08 -0.70 -13.96
CA ALA A 63 12.68 -1.47 -12.88
C ALA A 63 12.87 -2.96 -13.19
N ALA A 64 12.18 -3.50 -14.21
CA ALA A 64 12.38 -4.88 -14.67
C ALA A 64 13.50 -5.01 -15.71
N LYS A 65 13.97 -3.89 -16.26
CA LYS A 65 15.04 -3.80 -17.27
C LYS A 65 16.40 -3.44 -16.65
N LEU A 66 16.42 -3.13 -15.36
CA LEU A 66 17.63 -2.96 -14.53
C LEU A 66 18.10 -4.33 -14.02
#